data_AF-A0A7C4CX12-F1
#
_entry.id   AF-A0A7C4CX12-F1
#
_cell.length_a   1.000
_cell.length_b   1.000
_cell.length_c   1.000
_cell.angle_alpha   90.00
_cell.angle_beta   90.00
_cell.angle_gamma   90.00
#
_symmetry.space_group_name_H-M   'P 1'
#
loop_
_entity.id
_entity.type
_entity.pdbx_description
1 polymer ?
#
loop_
_entity_poly.entity_id
_entity_poly.type
_entity_poly.pdbx_seq_one_letter_code
_entity_poly.pdbx_strand_id
1 'polypeptide(L)' 'MRPYSNDDRGLMVIKRKCLHGEVEFLGEQRGEKGVNRYYRCLKCGSVLILSEEKVLYEIAGS' A
#
# COMPACT_ATOMS: atom_id res chain seq x y z
N MET A 1 32.59 -12.14 -7.73
CA MET A 1 31.19 -11.80 -8.05
C MET A 1 30.89 -10.46 -7.37
N ARG A 2 30.73 -9.38 -8.13
CA ARG A 2 30.48 -8.02 -7.60
C ARG A 2 28.98 -7.73 -7.74
N PRO A 3 28.21 -7.53 -6.65
CA PRO A 3 26.83 -7.11 -6.77
C PRO A 3 26.79 -5.60 -7.06
N TYR A 4 26.49 -5.29 -8.32
CA TYR A 4 25.78 -4.12 -8.85
C TYR A 4 26.15 -2.68 -8.43
N SER A 5 26.26 -1.86 -9.47
CA SER A 5 26.79 -0.50 -9.61
C SER A 5 26.07 0.62 -8.84
N ASN A 6 26.84 1.66 -8.50
CA ASN A 6 26.36 3.02 -8.24
C ASN A 6 25.75 3.60 -9.54
N ASP A 7 24.44 3.83 -9.55
CA ASP A 7 23.79 4.78 -10.46
C ASP A 7 22.79 5.64 -9.67
N ASP A 8 23.13 6.91 -9.56
CA ASP A 8 22.35 7.99 -8.98
C ASP A 8 21.27 8.43 -9.99
N ARG A 9 20.18 7.65 -10.15
CA ARG A 9 18.86 8.07 -10.69
C ARG A 9 17.93 6.88 -11.01
N GLY A 10 17.17 6.43 -10.01
CA GLY A 10 16.08 5.50 -10.28
C GLY A 10 15.59 4.83 -9.01
N LEU A 11 14.83 5.57 -8.21
CA LEU A 11 14.15 5.04 -7.03
C LEU A 11 13.05 4.06 -7.46
N MET A 12 13.44 2.86 -7.90
CA MET A 12 12.54 1.70 -7.92
C MET A 12 12.40 1.27 -6.46
N VAL A 13 11.52 1.95 -5.72
CA VAL A 13 11.07 1.46 -4.42
C VAL A 13 10.40 0.12 -4.71
N ILE A 14 11.09 -0.98 -4.44
CA ILE A 14 10.43 -2.24 -4.14
C ILE A 14 9.53 -1.88 -2.96
N LYS A 15 8.26 -1.54 -3.23
CA LYS A 15 7.28 -1.16 -2.21
C LYS A 15 7.13 -2.38 -1.31
N ARG A 16 7.97 -2.43 -0.27
CA ARG A 16 7.76 -3.32 0.86
C ARG A 16 6.38 -2.92 1.33
N LYS A 17 5.45 -3.88 1.26
CA LYS A 17 4.09 -3.71 1.80
C LYS A 17 4.19 -2.97 3.12
N CYS A 18 3.32 -2.03 3.36
CA CYS A 18 3.23 -1.30 4.61
C CYS A 18 2.96 -2.30 5.74
N LEU A 19 3.96 -2.49 6.61
CA LEU A 19 3.91 -3.41 7.76
C LEU A 19 3.79 -2.68 9.10
N HIS A 20 3.53 -1.37 9.09
CA HIS A 20 3.54 -0.54 10.30
C HIS A 20 2.45 -0.89 11.32
N GLY A 21 1.36 -1.55 10.91
CA GLY A 21 0.24 -1.95 11.78
C GLY A 21 -0.65 -0.79 12.25
N GLU A 22 -0.13 0.43 12.32
CA GLU A 22 -0.87 1.65 12.64
C GLU A 22 -1.60 2.20 11.42
N VAL A 23 -2.89 1.88 11.31
CA VAL A 23 -3.77 2.29 10.21
C VAL A 23 -5.05 2.95 10.72
N GLU A 24 -5.51 3.96 10.00
CA GLU A 24 -6.76 4.66 10.20
C GLU A 24 -7.79 4.18 9.17
N PHE A 25 -9.02 3.87 9.62
CA PHE A 25 -10.10 3.53 8.71
C PHE A 25 -10.67 4.79 8.07
N LEU A 26 -10.61 4.86 6.74
CA LEU A 26 -11.11 6.01 5.97
C LEU A 26 -12.59 5.84 5.59
N GLY A 27 -13.06 4.61 5.48
CA GLY A 27 -14.43 4.32 5.09
C GLY A 27 -14.58 3.05 4.25
N GLU A 28 -15.82 2.73 3.91
CA GLU A 28 -16.17 1.63 3.02
C GLU A 28 -16.91 2.15 1.78
N GLN A 29 -16.59 1.58 0.62
CA GLN A 29 -17.34 1.77 -0.61
C GLN A 29 -18.02 0.46 -0.98
N ARG A 30 -19.35 0.49 -1.09
CA ARG A 30 -20.14 -0.65 -1.55
C ARG A 30 -20.34 -0.52 -3.05
N GLY A 31 -19.73 -1.41 -3.82
CA GLY A 31 -19.90 -1.49 -5.27
C GLY A 31 -20.78 -2.68 -5.65
N GLU A 32 -21.04 -2.81 -6.95
CA GLU A 32 -21.82 -3.93 -7.51
C GLU A 32 -21.17 -5.31 -7.26
N LYS A 33 -19.85 -5.34 -7.03
CA LYS A 33 -19.07 -6.57 -6.78
C LYS A 33 -18.68 -6.79 -5.32
N GLY A 34 -19.19 -6.00 -4.38
CA GLY A 34 -18.93 -6.16 -2.94
C GLY A 34 -18.43 -4.89 -2.25
N VAL A 35 -17.91 -5.05 -1.03
CA VAL A 35 -17.47 -3.93 -0.18
C VAL A 35 -15.94 -3.78 -0.21
N ASN A 36 -15.47 -2.59 -0.56
CA ASN A 36 -14.07 -2.19 -0.44
C ASN A 36 -13.89 -1.32 0.80
N ARG A 37 -12.98 -1.72 1.69
CA ARG A 37 -12.63 -0.98 2.91
C ARG A 37 -11.31 -0.26 2.70
N TYR A 38 -11.28 1.03 2.97
CA TYR A 38 -10.11 1.88 2.77
C TYR A 38 -9.48 2.16 4.13
N TYR A 39 -8.18 1.99 4.22
CA TYR A 39 -7.37 2.28 5.38
C TYR A 39 -6.18 3.14 4.98
N ARG A 40 -5.73 4.04 5.85
CA ARG A 40 -4.52 4.84 5.65
C ARG A 40 -3.52 4.51 6.73
N CYS A 41 -2.31 4.16 6.37
CA CYS A 41 -1.23 4.06 7.33
C CYS A 41 -0.86 5.45 7.84
N LEU A 42 -0.88 5.62 9.16
CA LEU A 42 -0.52 6.88 9.81
C LEU A 42 1.00 7.13 9.84
N LYS A 43 1.82 6.10 9.57
CA LYS A 43 3.28 6.18 9.60
C LYS A 43 3.91 6.57 8.26
N CYS A 44 3.47 5.92 7.18
CA CYS A 44 3.99 6.18 5.82
C CYS A 44 2.97 6.81 4.87
N GLY A 45 1.75 7.08 5.34
CA GLY A 45 0.70 7.68 4.51
C GLY A 45 0.13 6.76 3.44
N SER A 46 0.55 5.49 3.37
CA SER A 46 0.10 4.53 2.36
C SER A 46 -1.38 4.19 2.54
N VAL A 47 -2.12 4.09 1.43
CA VAL A 47 -3.52 3.72 1.43
C VAL A 47 -3.65 2.24 1.12
N LEU A 48 -4.31 1.51 2.01
CA LEU A 48 -4.60 0.08 1.91
C LEU A 48 -6.07 -0.10 1.57
N ILE A 49 -6.38 -0.84 0.52
CA ILE A 49 -7.75 -1.17 0.13
C ILE A 49 -7.96 -2.67 0.31
N LEU A 50 -8.87 -3.04 1.20
CA LEU A 50 -9.26 -4.41 1.44
C LEU A 50 -10.61 -4.68 0.77
N SER A 51 -10.62 -5.52 -0.25
CA SER A 51 -11.84 -5.99 -0.89
C SER A 51 -12.46 -7.15 -0.12
N GLU A 52 -13.76 -7.36 -0.29
CA GLU A 52 -14.51 -8.47 0.31
C GLU A 52 -13.93 -9.85 0.00
N GLU A 53 -13.34 -10.02 -1.20
CA GLU A 53 -12.61 -11.22 -1.63
C GLU A 53 -11.27 -11.44 -0.89
N LYS A 54 -11.01 -10.67 0.17
CA LYS A 54 -9.78 -10.68 0.98
C LYS A 54 -8.52 -10.32 0.19
N VAL A 55 -8.68 -9.58 -0.91
CA VAL A 55 -7.57 -9.01 -1.69
C VAL A 55 -7.19 -7.66 -1.08
N LEU A 56 -5.91 -7.49 -0.76
CA LEU A 56 -5.35 -6.26 -0.21
C LEU A 56 -4.54 -5.54 -1.29
N TYR A 57 -4.99 -4.35 -1.67
CA TYR A 57 -4.27 -3.45 -2.55
C TYR A 57 -3.58 -2.36 -1.73
N GLU A 58 -2.42 -1.93 -2.18
CA GLU A 58 -1.65 -0.86 -1.55
C GLU A 58 -1.31 0.22 -2.57
N ILE A 59 -1.60 1.46 -2.20
CA ILE A 59 -1.19 2.66 -2.91
C ILE A 59 -0.23 3.39 -1.98
N ALA A 60 1.07 3.36 -2.29
CA ALA A 60 2.04 4.16 -1.52
C ALA A 60 1.64 5.63 -1.53
N GLY A 61 1.64 6.22 -0.33
CA GLY A 61 1.56 7.67 -0.17
C GLY A 61 2.84 8.32 -0.69
N SER A 62 2.69 9.51 -1.25
CA SER A 62 3.79 10.39 -1.63
C SER A 62 4.44 11.05 -0.41
#